data_AF-A0A353WU87-F1
#
_entry.id   AF-A0A353WU87-F1
#
_cell.length_a   1.000
_cell.length_b   1.000
_cell.length_c   1.000
_cell.angle_alpha   90.00
_cell.angle_beta   90.00
_cell.angle_gamma   90.00
#
_symmetry.space_group_name_H-M   'P 1'
#
loop_
_entity.id
_entity.type
_entity.pdbx_description
1 polymer ?
#
loop_
_entity_poly.entity_id
_entity_poly.type
_entity_poly.pdbx_seq_one_letter_code
_entity_poly.pdbx_strand_id
1 'polypeptide(L)'
;MKYSFSIFQFLLFTIPHLVFSQSKEEFQIKTHYLDVCQVQYESGGFSTLLKWNRDIRYTISGNRASKWDKKILKWMTEVEEYFPFRISYVASTENADLVIFIGDIYLYKLKYLDESVWVNDFINNYFTYKCDEENNFDYISFCVDVDRTFSVRNKKFLIIRHLFKSLGLVGYSNGAYTIFNDYVEISRQQIIPKVWKKDLQALEVHYHDSLKSGMNRKQVKEIVHSLEKSF
;
A
#
# COMPACT_ATOMS: atom_id res chain seq x y z
N MET A 1 -21.61 -50.18 3.05
CA MET A 1 -22.62 -49.15 2.71
C MET A 1 -22.68 -47.97 3.70
N LYS A 2 -22.61 -48.16 5.03
CA LYS A 2 -22.73 -47.05 6.01
C LYS A 2 -21.69 -45.91 5.84
N TYR A 3 -20.45 -46.22 5.49
CA TYR A 3 -19.40 -45.22 5.31
C TYR A 3 -19.63 -44.24 4.15
N SER A 4 -20.29 -44.68 3.06
CA SER A 4 -20.58 -43.80 1.91
C SER A 4 -21.60 -42.71 2.25
N PHE A 5 -22.56 -43.02 3.13
CA PHE A 5 -23.59 -42.08 3.55
C PHE A 5 -23.03 -41.01 4.50
N SER A 6 -22.15 -41.40 5.43
CA SER A 6 -21.47 -40.46 6.33
C SER A 6 -20.49 -39.53 5.60
N ILE A 7 -19.77 -40.03 4.59
CA ILE A 7 -18.88 -39.20 3.75
C ILE A 7 -19.73 -38.23 2.90
N PHE A 8 -20.84 -38.69 2.34
CA PHE A 8 -21.74 -37.83 1.56
C PHE A 8 -22.35 -36.72 2.42
N GLN A 9 -22.80 -37.02 3.64
CA GLN A 9 -23.28 -36.01 4.59
C GLN A 9 -22.17 -35.03 4.97
N PHE A 10 -20.95 -35.50 5.27
CA PHE A 10 -19.82 -34.64 5.58
C PHE A 10 -19.47 -33.69 4.42
N LEU A 11 -19.47 -34.17 3.18
CA LEU A 11 -19.24 -33.34 1.99
C LEU A 11 -20.36 -32.31 1.78
N LEU A 12 -21.62 -32.71 2.01
CA LEU A 12 -22.79 -31.82 1.91
C LEU A 12 -22.74 -30.65 2.89
N PHE A 13 -22.16 -30.82 4.08
CA PHE A 13 -22.02 -29.74 5.05
C PHE A 13 -20.71 -28.94 4.85
N THR A 14 -19.61 -29.59 4.48
CA THR A 14 -18.30 -28.90 4.39
C THR A 14 -18.12 -28.05 3.14
N ILE A 15 -18.60 -28.51 1.98
CA ILE A 15 -18.44 -27.79 0.71
C ILE A 15 -19.15 -26.43 0.73
N PRO A 16 -20.42 -26.29 1.17
CA PRO A 16 -21.09 -24.99 1.22
C PRO A 16 -20.41 -24.02 2.21
N HIS A 17 -19.93 -24.52 3.35
CA HIS A 17 -19.21 -23.69 4.32
C HIS A 17 -17.87 -23.19 3.77
N LEU A 18 -17.14 -24.02 3.01
CA LEU A 18 -15.92 -23.60 2.32
C LEU A 18 -16.20 -22.55 1.26
N VAL A 19 -17.22 -22.76 0.41
CA VAL A 19 -17.63 -21.79 -0.63
C VAL A 19 -18.05 -20.45 -0.02
N PHE A 20 -18.84 -20.48 1.07
CA PHE A 20 -19.28 -19.26 1.76
C PHE A 20 -18.14 -18.52 2.47
N SER A 21 -17.18 -19.25 3.04
CA SER A 21 -15.99 -18.63 3.63
C SER A 21 -15.14 -17.95 2.57
N GLN A 22 -14.97 -18.58 1.41
CA GLN A 22 -14.21 -18.03 0.30
C GLN A 22 -14.87 -16.78 -0.29
N SER A 23 -16.19 -16.79 -0.47
CA SER A 23 -16.90 -15.60 -0.98
C SER A 23 -16.84 -14.42 -0.02
N LYS A 24 -16.83 -14.68 1.29
CA LYS A 24 -16.65 -13.62 2.30
C LYS A 24 -15.25 -13.02 2.30
N GLU A 25 -14.21 -13.86 2.22
CA GLU A 25 -12.81 -13.38 2.13
C GLU A 25 -12.60 -12.55 0.86
N GLU A 26 -13.12 -13.02 -0.26
CA GLU A 26 -13.06 -12.30 -1.54
C GLU A 26 -13.75 -10.93 -1.47
N PHE A 27 -14.97 -10.90 -0.90
CA PHE A 27 -15.69 -9.64 -0.70
C PHE A 27 -14.91 -8.66 0.19
N GLN A 28 -14.25 -9.16 1.24
CA GLN A 28 -13.41 -8.34 2.12
C GLN A 28 -12.18 -7.79 1.40
N ILE A 29 -11.51 -8.59 0.57
CA ILE A 29 -10.35 -8.14 -0.23
C ILE A 29 -10.78 -7.09 -1.24
N LYS A 30 -11.87 -7.33 -1.99
CA LYS A 30 -12.40 -6.37 -2.98
C LYS A 30 -12.81 -5.05 -2.33
N THR A 31 -13.47 -5.12 -1.17
CA THR A 31 -13.86 -3.93 -0.40
C THR A 31 -12.62 -3.19 0.10
N HIS A 32 -11.65 -3.91 0.67
CA HIS A 32 -10.40 -3.34 1.15
C HIS A 32 -9.60 -2.68 0.03
N TYR A 33 -9.46 -3.33 -1.13
CA TYR A 33 -8.83 -2.76 -2.32
C TYR A 33 -9.52 -1.46 -2.74
N LEU A 34 -10.85 -1.47 -2.82
CA LEU A 34 -11.61 -0.26 -3.16
C LEU A 34 -11.37 0.86 -2.14
N ASP A 35 -11.20 0.59 -0.85
CA ASP A 35 -10.87 1.65 0.12
C ASP A 35 -9.50 2.29 -0.15
N VAL A 36 -8.51 1.49 -0.58
CA VAL A 36 -7.09 1.89 -0.55
C VAL A 36 -6.51 2.21 -1.93
N CYS A 37 -7.19 1.91 -3.04
CA CYS A 37 -6.65 2.10 -4.39
C CYS A 37 -6.62 3.57 -4.87
N GLN A 38 -7.44 4.45 -4.29
CA GLN A 38 -7.60 5.84 -4.71
C GLN A 38 -7.75 6.76 -3.49
N VAL A 39 -7.27 8.00 -3.60
CA VAL A 39 -7.45 9.01 -2.55
C VAL A 39 -8.88 9.53 -2.62
N GLN A 40 -9.57 9.58 -1.48
CA GLN A 40 -10.82 10.32 -1.36
C GLN A 40 -10.51 11.78 -0.98
N TYR A 41 -10.99 12.73 -1.77
CA TYR A 41 -10.89 14.15 -1.48
C TYR A 41 -11.98 14.59 -0.52
N GLU A 42 -11.77 15.69 0.20
CA GLU A 42 -12.76 16.26 1.14
C GLU A 42 -14.08 16.62 0.46
N SER A 43 -14.04 16.94 -0.84
CA SER A 43 -15.23 17.21 -1.67
C SER A 43 -16.06 15.95 -1.98
N GLY A 44 -15.62 14.77 -1.54
CA GLY A 44 -16.27 13.47 -1.77
C GLY A 44 -15.87 12.78 -3.08
N GLY A 45 -15.11 13.46 -3.95
CA GLY A 45 -14.53 12.87 -5.16
C GLY A 45 -13.38 11.91 -4.86
N PHE A 46 -13.00 11.11 -5.85
CA PHE A 46 -11.85 10.21 -5.78
C PHE A 46 -10.80 10.62 -6.81
N SER A 47 -9.52 10.40 -6.49
CA SER A 47 -8.44 10.48 -7.47
C SER A 47 -8.65 9.44 -8.59
N THR A 48 -7.99 9.65 -9.73
CA THR A 48 -7.79 8.58 -10.71
C THR A 48 -6.90 7.48 -10.11
N LEU A 49 -6.93 6.29 -10.72
CA LEU A 49 -6.05 5.19 -10.36
C LEU A 49 -4.61 5.53 -10.77
N LEU A 50 -3.66 5.41 -9.86
CA LEU A 50 -2.23 5.68 -10.10
C LEU A 50 -1.44 4.37 -10.02
N LYS A 51 -0.59 4.09 -11.01
CA LYS A 51 0.17 2.84 -11.13
C LYS A 51 1.58 3.09 -11.65
N TRP A 52 2.51 2.19 -11.33
CA TRP A 52 3.71 2.03 -12.14
C TRP A 52 3.38 1.23 -13.40
N ASN A 53 4.13 1.45 -14.48
CA ASN A 53 4.02 0.68 -15.73
C ASN A 53 5.38 0.09 -16.18
N ARG A 54 6.40 0.16 -15.32
CA ARG A 54 7.79 -0.20 -15.59
C ARG A 54 8.52 -0.63 -14.32
N ASP A 55 9.68 -1.26 -14.52
CA ASP A 55 10.64 -1.52 -13.45
C ASP A 55 11.02 -0.24 -12.70
N ILE A 56 11.18 -0.37 -11.38
CA ILE A 56 11.46 0.75 -10.49
C ILE A 56 12.83 0.61 -9.85
N ARG A 57 13.54 1.74 -9.79
CA ARG A 57 14.79 1.87 -9.03
C ARG A 57 14.49 2.65 -7.77
N TYR A 58 14.77 2.08 -6.60
CA TYR A 58 14.58 2.75 -5.33
C TYR A 58 15.90 3.02 -4.63
N THR A 59 15.91 4.04 -3.79
CA THR A 59 17.00 4.30 -2.87
C THR A 59 16.48 4.66 -1.49
N ILE A 60 17.34 4.48 -0.48
CA ILE A 60 17.07 4.87 0.90
C ILE A 60 18.07 5.96 1.25
N SER A 61 17.56 7.11 1.67
CA SER A 61 18.34 8.30 1.97
C SER A 61 17.91 8.95 3.28
N GLY A 62 18.63 10.00 3.68
CA GLY A 62 18.35 10.75 4.91
C GLY A 62 19.30 10.40 6.07
N ASN A 63 19.32 11.26 7.08
CA ASN A 63 20.26 11.19 8.21
C ASN A 63 19.99 10.01 9.17
N ARG A 64 18.93 9.22 8.94
CA ARG A 64 18.59 8.02 9.71
C ARG A 64 18.47 6.75 8.87
N ALA A 65 18.79 6.80 7.57
CA ALA A 65 18.67 5.68 6.62
C ALA A 65 19.32 4.38 7.14
N SER A 66 20.59 4.44 7.54
CA SER A 66 21.39 3.27 7.94
C SER A 66 20.76 2.40 9.05
N LYS A 67 19.92 2.98 9.90
CA LYS A 67 19.20 2.25 10.97
C LYS A 67 18.00 1.45 10.46
N TRP A 68 17.52 1.75 9.26
CA TRP A 68 16.29 1.24 8.67
C TRP A 68 16.51 0.44 7.38
N ASP A 69 17.64 0.61 6.69
CA ASP A 69 17.93 -0.02 5.40
C ASP A 69 17.60 -1.52 5.38
N LYS A 70 18.07 -2.30 6.36
CA LYS A 70 17.79 -3.74 6.43
C LYS A 70 16.31 -4.08 6.57
N LYS A 71 15.53 -3.25 7.28
CA LYS A 71 14.09 -3.48 7.49
C LYS A 71 13.30 -3.09 6.24
N ILE A 72 13.67 -1.97 5.63
CA ILE A 72 13.05 -1.50 4.39
C ILE A 72 13.32 -2.52 3.28
N LEU A 73 14.57 -2.97 3.12
CA LEU A 73 14.92 -4.02 2.17
C LEU A 73 14.05 -5.27 2.36
N LYS A 74 13.89 -5.73 3.61
CA LYS A 74 13.00 -6.86 3.91
C LYS A 74 11.56 -6.62 3.45
N TRP A 75 10.99 -5.43 3.72
CA TRP A 75 9.63 -5.11 3.29
C TRP A 75 9.51 -4.96 1.77
N MET A 76 10.51 -4.39 1.09
CA MET A 76 10.53 -4.33 -0.37
C MET A 76 10.53 -5.74 -0.97
N THR A 77 11.33 -6.66 -0.45
CA THR A 77 11.34 -8.07 -0.89
C THR A 77 10.00 -8.77 -0.64
N GLU A 78 9.37 -8.55 0.53
CA GLU A 78 8.04 -9.11 0.82
C GLU A 78 6.97 -8.62 -0.16
N VAL A 79 7.12 -7.41 -0.70
CA VAL A 79 6.14 -6.80 -1.60
C VAL A 79 6.43 -7.08 -3.08
N GLU A 80 7.70 -7.29 -3.44
CA GLU A 80 8.12 -7.59 -4.81
C GLU A 80 7.43 -8.84 -5.38
N GLU A 81 7.11 -9.84 -4.56
CA GLU A 81 6.36 -11.04 -4.97
C GLU A 81 4.94 -10.74 -5.50
N TYR A 82 4.36 -9.60 -5.13
CA TYR A 82 2.99 -9.19 -5.47
C TYR A 82 2.94 -8.03 -6.47
N PHE A 83 4.11 -7.61 -6.96
CA PHE A 83 4.27 -6.47 -7.85
C PHE A 83 4.84 -6.97 -9.19
N PRO A 84 4.23 -6.63 -10.33
CA PRO A 84 4.59 -7.28 -11.61
C PRO A 84 5.91 -6.77 -12.21
N PHE A 85 6.48 -5.70 -11.67
CA PHE A 85 7.72 -5.11 -12.18
C PHE A 85 8.87 -5.35 -11.22
N ARG A 86 10.11 -5.33 -11.73
CA ARG A 86 11.28 -5.51 -10.90
C ARG A 86 11.50 -4.29 -10.00
N ILE A 87 11.90 -4.54 -8.75
CA ILE A 87 12.27 -3.49 -7.80
C ILE A 87 13.78 -3.60 -7.53
N SER A 88 14.55 -2.58 -7.90
CA SER A 88 16.02 -2.61 -7.79
C SER A 88 16.57 -1.49 -6.92
N TYR A 89 17.53 -1.80 -6.05
CA TYR A 89 18.21 -0.79 -5.24
C TYR A 89 19.27 -0.05 -6.07
N VAL A 90 19.31 1.28 -5.93
CA VAL A 90 20.38 2.14 -6.45
C VAL A 90 20.97 3.00 -5.34
N ALA A 91 22.29 3.23 -5.40
CA ALA A 91 23.01 3.98 -4.37
C ALA A 91 22.79 5.51 -4.45
N SER A 92 22.56 6.05 -5.67
CA SER A 92 22.36 7.49 -5.88
C SER A 92 20.88 7.85 -5.96
N THR A 93 20.52 8.97 -5.34
CA THR A 93 19.17 9.56 -5.44
C THR A 93 18.84 10.09 -6.83
N GLU A 94 19.84 10.42 -7.64
CA GLU A 94 19.64 10.96 -9.00
C GLU A 94 19.15 9.89 -9.98
N ASN A 95 19.47 8.63 -9.70
CA ASN A 95 19.09 7.50 -10.54
C ASN A 95 17.86 6.74 -10.00
N ALA A 96 17.22 7.24 -8.95
CA ALA A 96 16.11 6.59 -8.28
C ALA A 96 14.77 7.13 -8.79
N ASP A 97 13.85 6.22 -9.11
CA ASP A 97 12.44 6.50 -9.38
C ASP A 97 11.64 6.62 -8.07
N LEU A 98 12.07 5.89 -7.04
CA LEU A 98 11.50 5.93 -5.68
C LEU A 98 12.56 6.34 -4.65
N VAL A 99 12.37 7.47 -3.98
CA VAL A 99 13.24 7.94 -2.90
C VAL A 99 12.57 7.79 -1.54
N ILE A 100 13.11 6.89 -0.71
CA ILE A 100 12.68 6.68 0.67
C ILE A 100 13.58 7.50 1.59
N PHE A 101 13.08 8.63 2.10
CA PHE A 101 13.83 9.48 3.02
C PHE A 101 13.47 9.18 4.48
N ILE A 102 14.45 8.72 5.26
CA ILE A 102 14.29 8.47 6.69
C ILE A 102 15.14 9.49 7.44
N GLY A 103 14.49 10.45 8.09
CA GLY A 103 15.21 11.56 8.70
C GLY A 103 14.38 12.80 8.97
N ASP A 104 15.07 13.89 9.32
CA ASP A 104 14.46 15.18 9.61
C ASP A 104 13.63 15.70 8.41
N ILE A 105 12.35 15.96 8.65
CA ILE A 105 11.43 16.44 7.62
C ILE A 105 11.84 17.79 7.03
N TYR A 106 12.54 18.65 7.78
CA TYR A 106 13.04 19.92 7.25
C TYR A 106 14.18 19.72 6.26
N LEU A 107 15.06 18.74 6.51
CA LEU A 107 16.10 18.36 5.52
C LEU A 107 15.48 17.75 4.27
N TYR A 108 14.42 16.96 4.42
CA TYR A 108 13.66 16.45 3.29
C TYR A 108 13.04 17.57 2.47
N LYS A 109 12.39 18.53 3.13
CA LYS A 109 11.76 19.69 2.48
C LYS A 109 12.76 20.44 1.60
N LEU A 110 13.93 20.77 2.14
CA LEU A 110 14.97 21.51 1.42
C LEU A 110 15.49 20.80 0.17
N LYS A 111 15.39 19.47 0.11
CA LYS A 111 15.95 18.66 -0.99
C LYS A 111 14.92 18.20 -2.02
N TYR A 112 13.69 17.92 -1.61
CA TYR A 112 12.72 17.21 -2.46
C TYR A 112 11.39 17.93 -2.65
N LEU A 113 11.11 18.99 -1.88
CA LEU A 113 9.84 19.71 -1.96
C LEU A 113 10.04 21.10 -2.54
N ASP A 114 8.99 21.62 -3.18
CA ASP A 114 8.94 23.01 -3.63
C ASP A 114 9.01 23.97 -2.42
N GLU A 115 9.60 25.15 -2.62
CA GLU A 115 9.75 26.15 -1.56
C GLU A 115 8.40 26.59 -0.96
N SER A 116 7.33 26.56 -1.77
CA SER A 116 5.96 26.90 -1.37
C SER A 116 5.33 25.90 -0.41
N VAL A 117 5.85 24.67 -0.33
CA VAL A 117 5.30 23.66 0.57
C VAL A 117 5.56 24.08 2.02
N TRP A 118 4.50 24.24 2.81
CA TRP A 118 4.62 24.53 4.22
C TRP A 118 4.80 23.23 5.04
N VAL A 119 5.89 23.15 5.80
CA VAL A 119 6.13 22.07 6.77
C VAL A 119 6.19 22.71 8.15
N ASN A 120 5.39 22.21 9.11
CA ASN A 120 5.38 22.67 10.49
C ASN A 120 5.80 21.55 11.45
N ASP A 121 5.90 21.89 12.74
CA ASP A 121 6.43 20.97 13.73
C ASP A 121 5.57 19.72 14.02
N PHE A 122 4.30 19.74 13.66
CA PHE A 122 3.39 18.61 13.83
C PHE A 122 3.45 17.59 12.68
N ILE A 123 4.07 17.95 11.55
CA ILE A 123 4.21 17.06 10.41
C ILE A 123 5.45 16.18 10.62
N ASN A 124 5.25 14.87 10.66
CA ASN A 124 6.31 13.87 10.86
C ASN A 124 6.46 12.92 9.66
N ASN A 125 5.70 13.12 8.60
CA ASN A 125 5.83 12.37 7.35
C ASN A 125 5.31 13.21 6.19
N TYR A 126 5.79 12.92 4.98
CA TYR A 126 5.36 13.60 3.77
C TYR A 126 5.43 12.63 2.59
N PHE A 127 4.52 12.74 1.64
CA PHE A 127 4.48 11.89 0.44
C PHE A 127 4.25 12.78 -0.78
N THR A 128 5.09 12.64 -1.80
CA THR A 128 4.99 13.38 -3.06
C THR A 128 5.26 12.46 -4.24
N TYR A 129 4.67 12.77 -5.38
CA TYR A 129 4.81 12.00 -6.60
C TYR A 129 4.67 12.89 -7.83
N LYS A 130 5.17 12.37 -8.95
CA LYS A 130 4.94 12.91 -10.30
C LYS A 130 4.40 11.80 -11.17
N CYS A 131 3.53 12.17 -12.10
CA CYS A 131 2.96 11.26 -13.07
C CYS A 131 3.09 11.79 -14.49
N ASP A 132 3.02 10.87 -15.44
CA ASP A 132 2.82 11.17 -16.85
C ASP A 132 1.36 11.57 -17.14
N GLU A 133 1.05 11.82 -18.41
CA GLU A 133 -0.30 12.21 -18.87
C GLU A 133 -1.34 11.09 -18.68
N GLU A 134 -0.90 9.83 -18.62
CA GLU A 134 -1.74 8.65 -18.39
C GLU A 134 -1.95 8.36 -16.89
N ASN A 135 -1.40 9.21 -16.01
CA ASN A 135 -1.36 9.08 -14.56
C ASN A 135 -0.47 7.91 -14.07
N ASN A 136 0.40 7.34 -14.91
CA ASN A 136 1.42 6.42 -14.41
C ASN A 136 2.45 7.19 -13.57
N PHE A 137 2.96 6.57 -12.52
CA PHE A 137 4.03 7.16 -11.73
C PHE A 137 5.32 7.25 -12.54
N ASP A 138 5.92 8.44 -12.53
CA ASP A 138 7.26 8.68 -13.04
C ASP A 138 8.28 8.74 -11.92
N TYR A 139 7.89 9.33 -10.79
CA TYR A 139 8.73 9.55 -9.64
C TYR A 139 7.90 9.59 -8.36
N ILE A 140 8.41 8.99 -7.29
CA ILE A 140 7.83 9.10 -5.95
C ILE A 140 8.92 9.40 -4.94
N SER A 141 8.62 10.29 -4.01
CA SER A 141 9.43 10.45 -2.81
C SER A 141 8.56 10.57 -1.57
N PHE A 142 9.01 9.96 -0.49
CA PHE A 142 8.38 10.15 0.80
C PHE A 142 9.40 10.29 1.91
N CYS A 143 8.95 10.94 2.98
CA CYS A 143 9.70 11.17 4.20
C CYS A 143 8.97 10.54 5.38
N VAL A 144 9.72 9.87 6.26
CA VAL A 144 9.27 9.58 7.63
C VAL A 144 10.30 10.14 8.61
N ASP A 145 9.87 11.15 9.36
CA ASP A 145 10.63 11.73 10.47
C ASP A 145 10.53 10.83 11.69
N VAL A 146 11.48 9.90 11.73
CA VAL A 146 11.61 8.92 12.79
C VAL A 146 12.04 9.53 14.12
N ASP A 147 12.54 10.77 14.16
CA ASP A 147 12.93 11.42 15.41
C ASP A 147 11.71 12.16 16.02
N ARG A 148 10.83 12.73 15.20
CA ARG A 148 9.54 13.33 15.62
C ARG A 148 8.44 12.30 15.89
N THR A 149 8.59 11.08 15.40
CA THR A 149 7.63 10.01 15.65
C THR A 149 7.92 9.34 17.00
N PHE A 150 7.08 9.52 18.01
CA PHE A 150 7.36 9.04 19.38
C PHE A 150 7.55 7.52 19.49
N SER A 151 6.67 6.74 18.87
CA SER A 151 6.65 5.27 19.02
C SER A 151 7.40 4.56 17.90
N VAL A 152 8.27 3.60 18.23
CA VAL A 152 8.91 2.70 17.26
C VAL A 152 7.86 1.95 16.42
N ARG A 153 6.69 1.68 17.02
CA ARG A 153 5.55 1.07 16.33
C ARG A 153 5.05 1.98 15.21
N ASN A 154 4.81 3.26 15.53
CA ASN A 154 4.30 4.23 14.58
C ASN A 154 5.33 4.50 13.48
N LYS A 155 6.63 4.53 13.80
CA LYS A 155 7.71 4.61 12.80
C LYS A 155 7.60 3.50 11.75
N LYS A 156 7.51 2.24 12.21
CA LYS A 156 7.36 1.09 11.30
C LYS A 156 6.08 1.19 10.47
N PHE A 157 4.98 1.54 11.12
CA PHE A 157 3.68 1.64 10.48
C PHE A 157 3.66 2.70 9.37
N LEU A 158 4.17 3.90 9.65
CA LEU A 158 4.28 4.98 8.66
C LEU A 158 5.18 4.59 7.49
N ILE A 159 6.33 3.96 7.75
CA ILE A 159 7.23 3.52 6.67
C ILE A 159 6.53 2.48 5.80
N ILE A 160 5.94 1.43 6.39
CA ILE A 160 5.26 0.39 5.60
C ILE A 160 4.09 0.98 4.82
N ARG A 161 3.27 1.84 5.44
CA ARG A 161 2.17 2.50 4.74
C ARG A 161 2.67 3.30 3.54
N HIS A 162 3.68 4.15 3.72
CA HIS A 162 4.22 4.96 2.63
C HIS A 162 4.92 4.13 1.55
N LEU A 163 5.51 2.98 1.91
CA LEU A 163 5.96 1.99 0.94
C LEU A 163 4.81 1.49 0.07
N PHE A 164 3.68 1.08 0.65
CA PHE A 164 2.53 0.64 -0.13
C PHE A 164 1.89 1.78 -0.95
N LYS A 165 1.83 3.00 -0.40
CA LYS A 165 1.41 4.19 -1.17
C LYS A 165 2.32 4.44 -2.35
N SER A 166 3.63 4.23 -2.18
CA SER A 166 4.61 4.34 -3.28
C SER A 166 4.44 3.28 -4.35
N LEU A 167 3.58 2.28 -4.15
CA LEU A 167 3.24 1.28 -5.15
C LEU A 167 1.83 1.48 -5.72
N GLY A 168 1.12 2.56 -5.33
CA GLY A 168 -0.15 2.99 -5.92
C GLY A 168 -1.39 2.78 -5.06
N LEU A 169 -1.28 2.11 -3.92
CA LEU A 169 -2.36 2.03 -2.94
C LEU A 169 -2.38 3.29 -2.06
N VAL A 170 -2.93 4.37 -2.58
CA VAL A 170 -2.80 5.73 -2.00
C VAL A 170 -3.88 6.12 -0.98
N GLY A 171 -4.98 5.36 -0.91
CA GLY A 171 -6.15 5.63 -0.07
C GLY A 171 -5.98 5.24 1.40
N TYR A 172 -7.13 5.11 2.08
CA TYR A 172 -7.23 4.82 3.51
C TYR A 172 -8.39 3.87 3.77
N SER A 173 -8.27 3.01 4.78
CA SER A 173 -9.33 2.06 5.15
C SER A 173 -9.57 2.04 6.65
N ASN A 174 -10.84 2.03 7.05
CA ASN A 174 -11.25 1.91 8.45
C ASN A 174 -11.15 0.46 8.98
N GLY A 175 -10.76 -0.49 8.13
CA GLY A 175 -10.64 -1.89 8.53
C GLY A 175 -9.59 -2.12 9.62
N ALA A 176 -9.86 -3.04 10.55
CA ALA A 176 -8.83 -3.52 11.46
C ALA A 176 -7.72 -4.27 10.68
N TYR A 177 -6.49 -4.29 11.20
CA TYR A 177 -5.39 -5.10 10.65
C TYR A 177 -5.00 -4.75 9.20
N THR A 178 -4.85 -3.46 8.89
CA THR A 178 -4.26 -2.94 7.64
C THR A 178 -3.25 -1.85 7.99
N ILE A 179 -2.26 -1.64 7.12
CA ILE A 179 -1.40 -0.45 7.20
C ILE A 179 -2.10 0.85 6.78
N PHE A 180 -3.29 0.80 6.17
CA PHE A 180 -4.04 1.97 5.68
C PHE A 180 -5.02 2.58 6.69
N ASN A 181 -5.02 2.11 7.94
CA ASN A 181 -5.98 2.57 8.94
C ASN A 181 -5.46 3.78 9.70
N ASP A 182 -6.15 4.91 9.55
CA ASP A 182 -5.80 6.20 10.16
C ASP A 182 -5.95 6.21 11.68
N TYR A 183 -6.91 5.45 12.21
CA TYR A 183 -7.20 5.40 13.64
C TYR A 183 -6.21 4.55 14.45
N VAL A 184 -5.31 3.80 13.79
CA VAL A 184 -4.27 3.02 14.49
C VAL A 184 -3.21 3.93 15.10
N GLU A 185 -3.05 5.15 14.60
CA GLU A 185 -2.15 6.14 15.21
C GLU A 185 -2.71 6.70 16.53
N ILE A 186 -4.03 6.65 16.71
CA ILE A 186 -4.76 7.30 17.81
C ILE A 186 -5.21 6.30 18.89
N SER A 187 -5.52 5.05 18.51
CA SER A 187 -6.06 4.07 19.45
C SER A 187 -4.96 3.25 20.14
N ARG A 188 -5.11 3.02 21.46
CA ARG A 188 -4.26 2.14 22.28
C ARG A 188 -4.29 0.66 21.86
N GLN A 189 -4.91 0.32 20.72
CA GLN A 189 -4.98 -1.04 20.22
C GLN A 189 -3.58 -1.51 19.82
N GLN A 190 -3.20 -2.68 20.32
CA GLN A 190 -1.87 -3.28 20.15
C GLN A 190 -1.66 -3.85 18.74
N ILE A 191 -2.02 -3.14 17.69
CA ILE A 191 -1.81 -3.62 16.33
C ILE A 191 -0.30 -3.59 16.05
N ILE A 192 0.28 -4.77 15.86
CA ILE A 192 1.70 -4.93 15.55
C ILE A 192 1.90 -4.53 14.08
N PRO A 193 2.74 -3.53 13.78
CA PRO A 193 2.99 -3.10 12.41
C PRO A 193 3.76 -4.18 11.69
N LYS A 194 3.10 -4.74 10.68
CA LYS A 194 3.63 -5.73 9.75
C LYS A 194 2.95 -5.54 8.40
N VAL A 195 3.54 -6.13 7.37
CA VAL A 195 2.89 -6.30 6.09
C VAL A 195 1.74 -7.31 6.28
N TRP A 196 0.51 -6.90 6.01
CA TRP A 196 -0.66 -7.77 6.16
C TRP A 196 -0.99 -8.44 4.82
N LYS A 197 -1.38 -9.72 4.87
CA LYS A 197 -1.76 -10.50 3.68
C LYS A 197 -2.79 -9.76 2.81
N LYS A 198 -3.80 -9.16 3.42
CA LYS A 198 -4.85 -8.42 2.70
C LYS A 198 -4.34 -7.15 1.99
N ASP A 199 -3.29 -6.51 2.51
CA ASP A 199 -2.67 -5.35 1.88
C ASP A 199 -1.83 -5.79 0.65
N LEU A 200 -1.17 -6.95 0.74
CA LEU A 200 -0.47 -7.60 -0.39
C LEU A 200 -1.46 -8.05 -1.48
N GLN A 201 -2.57 -8.68 -1.11
CA GLN A 201 -3.62 -9.06 -2.07
C GLN A 201 -4.27 -7.84 -2.72
N ALA A 202 -4.45 -6.73 -1.99
CA ALA A 202 -4.90 -5.49 -2.59
C ALA A 202 -3.90 -4.95 -3.62
N LEU A 203 -2.60 -5.12 -3.40
CA LEU A 203 -1.57 -4.76 -4.37
C LEU A 203 -1.63 -5.63 -5.62
N GLU A 204 -1.81 -6.95 -5.45
CA GLU A 204 -2.00 -7.88 -6.56
C GLU A 204 -3.22 -7.51 -7.42
N VAL A 205 -4.36 -7.21 -6.78
CA VAL A 205 -5.55 -6.69 -7.46
C VAL A 205 -5.23 -5.38 -8.19
N HIS A 206 -4.53 -4.44 -7.54
CA HIS A 206 -4.16 -3.14 -8.13
C HIS A 206 -3.42 -3.30 -9.45
N TYR A 207 -2.57 -4.31 -9.54
CA TYR A 207 -1.75 -4.59 -10.72
C TYR A 207 -2.37 -5.55 -11.74
N HIS A 208 -3.59 -6.04 -11.51
CA HIS A 208 -4.31 -6.85 -12.48
C HIS A 208 -4.43 -6.16 -13.84
N ASP A 209 -4.30 -6.92 -14.93
CA ASP A 209 -4.21 -6.39 -16.30
C ASP A 209 -5.43 -5.56 -16.71
N SER A 210 -6.62 -5.93 -16.23
CA SER A 210 -7.86 -5.18 -16.51
C SER A 210 -7.90 -3.79 -15.87
N LEU A 211 -7.10 -3.51 -14.83
CA LEU A 211 -7.06 -2.22 -14.16
C LEU A 211 -5.94 -1.37 -14.75
N LYS A 212 -6.30 -0.29 -15.45
CA LYS A 212 -5.34 0.63 -16.07
C LYS A 212 -5.22 1.93 -15.29
N SER A 213 -4.05 2.57 -15.39
CA SER A 213 -3.84 3.90 -14.84
C SER A 213 -4.85 4.90 -15.43
N GLY A 214 -5.16 5.97 -14.69
CA GLY A 214 -6.12 6.99 -15.11
C GLY A 214 -7.60 6.61 -14.95
N MET A 215 -7.92 5.34 -14.63
CA MET A 215 -9.31 4.92 -14.41
C MET A 215 -9.96 5.68 -13.25
N ASN A 216 -11.20 6.12 -13.46
CA ASN A 216 -12.00 6.74 -12.42
C ASN A 216 -12.62 5.69 -11.48
N ARG A 217 -13.16 6.15 -10.35
CA ARG A 217 -13.74 5.30 -9.31
C ARG A 217 -14.79 4.31 -9.81
N LYS A 218 -15.66 4.75 -10.74
CA LYS A 218 -16.75 3.92 -11.25
C LYS A 218 -16.20 2.76 -12.09
N GLN A 219 -15.26 3.06 -13.00
CA GLN A 219 -14.59 2.05 -13.83
C GLN A 219 -13.87 1.01 -12.96
N VAL A 220 -13.11 1.47 -11.96
CA VAL A 220 -12.39 0.58 -11.04
C VAL A 220 -13.38 -0.35 -10.32
N LYS A 221 -14.48 0.20 -9.78
CA LYS A 221 -15.48 -0.60 -9.07
C LYS A 221 -16.14 -1.65 -9.95
N GLU A 222 -16.52 -1.29 -11.17
CA GLU A 222 -17.11 -2.21 -12.13
C GLU A 222 -16.17 -3.39 -12.44
N ILE A 223 -14.91 -3.09 -12.74
CA ILE A 223 -13.89 -4.11 -13.04
C ILE A 223 -13.68 -5.01 -11.84
N VAL A 224 -13.42 -4.46 -10.65
CA VAL A 224 -13.17 -5.22 -9.42
C VAL A 224 -14.32 -6.17 -9.08
N HIS A 225 -15.57 -5.74 -9.28
CA HIS A 225 -16.72 -6.59 -9.05
C HIS A 225 -16.84 -7.71 -10.09
N SER A 226 -16.37 -7.50 -11.32
CA SER A 226 -16.34 -8.52 -12.38
C SER A 226 -15.16 -9.49 -12.33
N LEU A 227 -14.09 -9.20 -11.55
CA LEU A 227 -12.95 -10.10 -11.45
C LEU A 227 -13.39 -11.44 -10.84
N GLU A 228 -13.33 -12.50 -11.63
CA GLU A 228 -13.44 -13.87 -11.14
C GLU A 228 -12.16 -14.21 -10.37
N LYS A 229 -12.32 -14.83 -9.20
CA LYS A 229 -11.29 -15.03 -8.18
C LYS A 229 -9.90 -15.40 -8.72
N SER A 230 -8.91 -14.51 -8.52
CA SER A 230 -7.50 -14.76 -8.89
C SER A 230 -6.49 -13.98 -8.02
N PHE A 231 -6.64 -14.02 -6.68
CA PHE A 231 -5.71 -13.42 -5.69
C PHE A 231 -5.76 -14.20 -4.36
#